data_AF-A0A497DDR5-F1
#
_entry.id   AF-A0A497DDR5-F1
#
_cell.length_a   1.000
_cell.length_b   1.000
_cell.length_c   1.000
_cell.angle_alpha   90.00
_cell.angle_beta   90.00
_cell.angle_gamma   90.00
#
_symmetry.space_group_name_H-M   'P 1'
#
loop_
_entity.id
_entity.type
_entity.pdbx_description
1 polymer ?
#
loop_
_entity_poly.entity_id
_entity_poly.type
_entity_poly.pdbx_seq_one_letter_code
_entity_poly.pdbx_strand_id
1 'polypeptide(L)'
;MGSKKESTFINMVVTLLVIAGVAAGALGGVYVLTKKPIAIAKKKKQEKAIKMVLPPFDKIESTRVPDAKGDDSLLFTYAQKDGKVIGVAVNTYSDKGFGGDVYLMVGFLPDGTINNTAVLAHSETPGLGTKMKTHKFKDQFMGKNPSS
;
A
#
# COMPACT_ATOMS: atom_id res chain seq x y z
N MET A 1 -15.45 -45.42 -26.78
CA MET A 1 -14.28 -45.50 -27.68
C MET A 1 -13.78 -44.08 -27.95
N GLY A 2 -12.85 -43.55 -27.15
CA GLY A 2 -12.27 -42.23 -27.41
C GLY A 2 -11.19 -42.34 -28.47
N SER A 3 -11.41 -41.77 -29.66
CA SER A 3 -10.43 -41.74 -30.75
C SER A 3 -9.13 -41.11 -30.26
N LYS A 4 -8.07 -41.89 -30.07
CA LYS A 4 -6.72 -41.39 -29.76
C LYS A 4 -6.22 -40.63 -31.01
N LYS A 5 -6.35 -39.30 -31.00
CA LYS A 5 -5.67 -38.45 -31.99
C LYS A 5 -4.17 -38.58 -31.76
N GLU A 6 -3.41 -38.89 -32.81
CA GLU A 6 -1.95 -38.94 -32.69
C GLU A 6 -1.38 -37.58 -32.27
N SER A 7 -0.37 -37.62 -31.41
CA SER A 7 0.29 -36.45 -30.86
C SER A 7 1.25 -35.84 -31.88
N THR A 8 0.70 -35.22 -32.92
CA THR A 8 1.48 -34.41 -33.87
C THR A 8 1.85 -33.08 -33.22
N PHE A 9 3.00 -32.51 -33.60
CA PHE A 9 3.48 -31.20 -33.12
C PHE A 9 2.37 -30.12 -33.13
N ILE A 10 1.58 -30.07 -34.19
CA ILE A 10 0.45 -29.12 -34.33
C ILE A 10 -0.66 -29.38 -33.29
N ASN A 11 -1.02 -30.65 -33.04
CA ASN A 11 -2.05 -31.00 -32.05
C ASN A 11 -1.61 -30.60 -30.64
N MET A 12 -0.31 -30.72 -30.31
CA MET A 12 0.21 -30.27 -29.02
C MET A 12 0.15 -28.75 -28.87
N VAL A 13 0.56 -28.01 -29.92
CA VAL A 13 0.54 -26.54 -29.92
C VAL A 13 -0.89 -26.01 -29.75
N VAL A 14 -1.85 -26.56 -30.49
CA VAL A 14 -3.26 -26.15 -30.40
C VAL A 14 -3.83 -26.46 -29.01
N THR A 15 -3.53 -27.64 -28.47
CA THR A 15 -4.01 -28.03 -27.12
C THR A 15 -3.46 -27.09 -26.05
N LEU A 16 -2.17 -26.77 -26.10
CA LEU A 16 -1.54 -25.86 -25.15
C LEU A 16 -2.08 -24.43 -25.28
N LEU A 17 -2.29 -23.94 -26.50
CA LEU A 17 -2.87 -22.63 -26.75
C LEU A 17 -4.29 -22.50 -26.19
N VAL A 18 -5.11 -23.55 -26.34
CA VAL A 18 -6.47 -23.57 -25.79
C VAL A 18 -6.44 -23.56 -24.28
N ILE A 19 -5.62 -24.42 -23.65
CA ILE A 19 -5.51 -24.47 -22.18
C ILE A 19 -4.98 -23.13 -21.63
N ALA A 20 -3.94 -22.58 -22.25
CA ALA A 20 -3.38 -21.28 -21.87
C ALA A 20 -4.40 -20.15 -22.04
N GLY A 21 -5.16 -20.15 -23.14
CA GLY A 21 -6.21 -19.16 -23.39
C GLY A 21 -7.33 -19.22 -22.36
N VAL A 22 -7.79 -20.42 -21.99
CA VAL A 22 -8.79 -20.61 -20.94
C VAL A 22 -8.26 -20.14 -19.58
N ALA A 23 -7.02 -20.50 -19.23
CA ALA A 23 -6.39 -20.08 -17.98
C ALA A 23 -6.21 -18.55 -17.91
N ALA A 24 -5.72 -17.93 -18.99
CA ALA A 24 -5.54 -16.49 -19.09
C ALA A 24 -6.89 -15.75 -19.04
N GLY A 25 -7.91 -16.26 -19.70
CA GLY A 25 -9.27 -15.72 -19.67
C GLY A 25 -9.88 -15.77 -18.27
N ALA A 26 -9.75 -16.91 -17.57
CA ALA A 26 -10.22 -17.07 -16.20
C ALA A 26 -9.49 -16.10 -15.25
N LEU A 27 -8.15 -16.03 -15.31
CA LEU A 27 -7.36 -15.14 -14.46
C LEU A 27 -7.66 -13.66 -14.74
N GLY A 28 -7.76 -13.28 -16.01
CA GLY A 28 -8.09 -11.92 -16.44
C GLY A 28 -9.49 -11.50 -15.99
N GLY A 29 -10.48 -12.38 -16.10
CA GLY A 29 -11.84 -12.15 -15.63
C GLY A 29 -11.89 -11.90 -14.12
N VAL A 30 -11.23 -12.77 -13.34
CA VAL A 30 -11.12 -12.59 -11.89
C VAL A 30 -10.42 -11.27 -11.56
N TYR A 31 -9.32 -10.94 -12.24
CA TYR A 31 -8.59 -9.69 -12.00
C TYR A 31 -9.46 -8.45 -12.21
N VAL A 32 -10.21 -8.37 -13.31
CA VAL A 32 -11.07 -7.22 -13.63
C VAL A 32 -12.17 -7.03 -12.57
N LEU A 33 -12.79 -8.13 -12.15
CA LEU A 33 -13.83 -8.09 -11.10
C LEU A 33 -13.25 -7.69 -9.74
N THR A 34 -12.05 -8.15 -9.41
CA THR A 34 -11.44 -7.94 -8.08
C THR A 34 -10.73 -6.58 -7.97
N LYS A 35 -10.37 -5.94 -9.08
CA LYS A 35 -9.66 -4.65 -9.09
C LYS A 35 -10.44 -3.54 -8.37
N LYS A 36 -11.76 -3.46 -8.58
CA LYS A 36 -12.64 -2.46 -7.94
C LYS A 36 -12.70 -2.61 -6.41
N PRO A 37 -13.06 -3.77 -5.84
CA PRO A 37 -13.10 -3.94 -4.39
C PRO A 37 -11.72 -3.77 -3.74
N ILE A 38 -10.62 -4.18 -4.39
CA ILE A 38 -9.26 -3.93 -3.90
C ILE A 38 -8.97 -2.43 -3.81
N ALA A 39 -9.34 -1.65 -4.83
CA ALA A 39 -9.13 -0.21 -4.82
C ALA A 39 -9.93 0.48 -3.69
N ILE A 40 -11.18 0.06 -3.46
CA ILE A 40 -12.02 0.57 -2.36
C ILE A 40 -11.41 0.19 -1.00
N ALA A 41 -10.97 -1.05 -0.83
CA ALA A 41 -10.33 -1.52 0.39
C ALA A 41 -9.03 -0.76 0.67
N LYS A 42 -8.22 -0.48 -0.35
CA LYS A 42 -7.01 0.34 -0.24
C LYS A 42 -7.33 1.77 0.20
N LYS A 43 -8.33 2.43 -0.40
CA LYS A 43 -8.77 3.78 0.01
C LYS A 43 -9.24 3.80 1.46
N LYS A 44 -10.10 2.86 1.85
CA LYS A 44 -10.61 2.76 3.22
C LYS A 44 -9.50 2.50 4.24
N LYS A 45 -8.49 1.72 3.86
CA LYS A 45 -7.30 1.48 4.67
C LYS A 45 -6.45 2.74 4.83
N GLN A 46 -6.28 3.50 3.76
CA GLN A 46 -5.58 4.79 3.79
C GLN A 46 -6.32 5.79 4.69
N GLU A 47 -7.63 5.96 4.54
CA GLU A 47 -8.45 6.82 5.40
C GLU A 47 -8.38 6.39 6.88
N LYS A 48 -8.44 5.09 7.15
CA LYS A 48 -8.28 4.56 8.51
C LYS A 48 -6.89 4.83 9.07
N ALA A 49 -5.85 4.75 8.24
CA ALA A 49 -4.49 5.09 8.64
C ALA A 49 -4.36 6.58 8.97
N ILE A 50 -4.91 7.47 8.14
CA ILE A 50 -4.91 8.93 8.40
C ILE A 50 -5.57 9.22 9.75
N LYS A 51 -6.74 8.64 10.02
CA LYS A 51 -7.45 8.77 11.30
C LYS A 51 -6.68 8.17 12.50
N MET A 52 -5.79 7.22 12.26
CA MET A 52 -4.98 6.60 13.30
C MET A 52 -3.70 7.40 13.60
N VAL A 53 -3.18 8.10 12.59
CA VAL A 53 -1.92 8.85 12.71
C VAL A 53 -2.10 10.33 13.02
N LEU A 54 -3.27 10.90 12.75
CA LEU A 54 -3.57 12.30 13.02
C LEU A 54 -4.59 12.45 14.17
N PRO A 55 -4.54 13.57 14.92
CA PRO A 55 -5.61 13.95 15.85
C PRO A 55 -6.94 14.20 15.10
N PRO A 56 -8.09 14.27 15.81
CA PRO A 56 -9.40 14.46 15.18
C PRO A 56 -9.44 15.70 14.28
N PHE A 57 -9.87 15.57 13.03
CA PHE A 57 -9.88 16.62 12.00
C PHE A 57 -11.23 16.73 11.29
N ASP A 58 -11.50 17.91 10.70
CA ASP A 58 -12.72 18.19 9.94
C ASP A 58 -12.50 18.10 8.42
N LYS A 59 -11.32 18.56 7.97
CA LYS A 59 -10.95 18.59 6.56
C LYS A 59 -9.56 18.02 6.35
N ILE A 60 -9.35 17.43 5.17
CA ILE A 60 -8.03 16.99 4.71
C ILE A 60 -7.74 17.60 3.35
N GLU A 61 -6.51 18.04 3.16
CA GLU A 61 -6.00 18.50 1.87
C GLU A 61 -4.73 17.73 1.54
N SER A 62 -4.69 17.11 0.37
CA SER A 62 -3.55 16.29 -0.04
C SER A 62 -2.78 16.97 -1.16
N THR A 63 -1.48 17.16 -0.96
CA THR A 63 -0.54 17.74 -1.92
C THR A 63 0.61 16.77 -2.15
N ARG A 64 1.04 16.62 -3.40
CA ARG A 64 2.29 15.93 -3.70
C ARG A 64 3.42 16.92 -3.59
N VAL A 65 4.39 16.60 -2.75
CA VAL A 65 5.60 17.40 -2.57
C VAL A 65 6.76 16.59 -3.14
N PRO A 66 7.54 17.14 -4.08
CA PRO A 66 8.74 16.48 -4.56
C PRO A 66 9.76 16.32 -3.42
N ASP A 67 10.50 15.22 -3.45
CA ASP A 67 11.73 15.02 -2.70
C ASP A 67 12.68 16.21 -2.93
N ALA A 68 13.51 16.54 -1.94
CA ALA A 68 14.64 17.45 -2.08
C ALA A 68 15.56 17.15 -3.30
N LYS A 69 15.61 15.89 -3.75
CA LYS A 69 16.31 15.46 -4.97
C LYS A 69 15.49 15.54 -6.26
N GLY A 70 14.19 15.81 -6.17
CA GLY A 70 13.28 15.98 -7.31
C GLY A 70 12.89 14.70 -8.06
N ASP A 71 13.43 13.55 -7.66
CA ASP A 71 13.25 12.26 -8.37
C ASP A 71 11.95 11.53 -7.99
N ASP A 72 11.44 11.79 -6.78
CA ASP A 72 10.23 11.15 -6.27
C ASP A 72 9.27 12.18 -5.63
N SER A 73 7.98 11.86 -5.58
CA SER A 73 6.96 12.73 -4.99
C SER A 73 6.22 12.00 -3.87
N LEU A 74 6.32 12.54 -2.65
CA LEU A 74 5.60 12.01 -1.50
C LEU A 74 4.25 12.71 -1.36
N LEU A 75 3.24 11.97 -0.87
CA LEU A 75 1.91 12.51 -0.66
C LEU A 75 1.81 13.04 0.78
N PHE A 76 1.65 14.34 0.91
CA PHE A 76 1.42 15.03 2.18
C PHE A 76 -0.08 15.30 2.32
N THR A 77 -0.68 14.88 3.41
CA THR A 77 -2.09 15.10 3.73
C THR A 77 -2.19 15.96 4.98
N TYR A 78 -2.54 17.23 4.80
CA TYR A 78 -2.73 18.20 5.85
C TYR A 78 -4.13 18.02 6.46
N ALA A 79 -4.19 17.75 7.76
CA ALA A 79 -5.43 17.73 8.51
C ALA A 79 -5.72 19.10 9.09
N GLN A 80 -6.92 19.60 8.83
CA GLN A 80 -7.41 20.87 9.36
C GLN A 80 -8.59 20.63 10.31
N LYS A 81 -8.60 21.37 11.41
CA LYS A 81 -9.73 21.47 12.35
C LYS A 81 -9.94 22.93 12.71
N ASP A 82 -11.18 23.39 12.67
CA ASP A 82 -11.52 24.79 12.99
C ASP A 82 -10.69 25.83 12.19
N GLY A 83 -10.33 25.51 10.94
CA GLY A 83 -9.52 26.38 10.07
C GLY A 83 -8.01 26.40 10.39
N LYS A 84 -7.52 25.57 11.31
CA LYS A 84 -6.09 25.44 11.63
C LYS A 84 -5.55 24.07 11.23
N VAL A 85 -4.33 24.01 10.71
CA VAL A 85 -3.62 22.76 10.46
C VAL A 85 -3.22 22.16 11.80
N ILE A 86 -3.76 20.98 12.11
CA ILE A 86 -3.52 20.27 13.38
C ILE A 86 -2.54 19.10 13.23
N GLY A 87 -2.12 18.80 12.01
CA GLY A 87 -1.13 17.78 11.72
C GLY A 87 -1.02 17.45 10.24
N VAL A 88 0.00 16.68 9.91
CA VAL A 88 0.33 16.29 8.54
C VAL A 88 0.62 14.79 8.48
N ALA A 89 -0.13 14.05 7.67
CA ALA A 89 0.16 12.65 7.37
C ALA A 89 0.97 12.55 6.09
N VAL A 90 2.15 11.94 6.17
CA VAL A 90 3.04 11.72 5.04
C VAL A 90 2.98 10.25 4.66
N ASN A 91 2.61 9.97 3.41
CA ASN A 91 2.75 8.64 2.84
C ASN A 91 4.16 8.49 2.32
N THR A 92 4.90 7.53 2.87
CA THR A 92 6.26 7.21 2.49
C THR A 92 6.39 5.73 2.17
N TYR A 93 7.45 5.36 1.47
CA TYR A 93 7.75 3.98 1.17
C TYR A 93 9.25 3.72 1.34
N SER A 94 9.61 2.46 1.53
CA SER A 94 10.98 2.00 1.46
C SER A 94 11.07 0.79 0.54
N ASP A 95 12.02 0.84 -0.38
CA ASP A 95 12.41 -0.22 -1.31
C ASP A 95 13.34 -1.26 -0.68
N LYS A 96 13.78 -1.04 0.57
CA LYS A 96 14.73 -1.89 1.30
C LYS A 96 14.07 -3.06 2.05
N GLY A 97 12.81 -3.37 1.74
CA GLY A 97 12.15 -4.54 2.30
C GLY A 97 12.67 -5.83 1.66
N PHE A 98 12.79 -6.90 2.45
CA PHE A 98 13.18 -8.22 1.95
C PHE A 98 12.10 -8.84 1.06
N GLY A 99 10.82 -8.56 1.37
CA GLY A 99 9.68 -9.03 0.58
C GLY A 99 9.25 -8.07 -0.54
N GLY A 100 9.97 -6.96 -0.74
CA GLY A 100 9.59 -5.84 -1.61
C GLY A 100 9.16 -4.60 -0.82
N ASP A 101 8.52 -3.65 -1.50
CA ASP A 101 8.26 -2.32 -0.96
C ASP A 101 7.41 -2.32 0.31
N VAL A 102 7.83 -1.50 1.28
CA VAL A 102 7.13 -1.26 2.53
C VAL A 102 6.53 0.14 2.51
N TYR A 103 5.21 0.22 2.47
CA TYR A 103 4.47 1.48 2.50
C TYR A 103 4.03 1.82 3.91
N LEU A 104 4.40 3.03 4.34
CA LEU A 104 4.18 3.56 5.68
C LEU A 104 3.47 4.90 5.59
N MET A 105 2.71 5.21 6.63
CA MET A 105 2.13 6.52 6.85
C MET A 105 2.62 7.04 8.19
N VAL A 106 3.18 8.25 8.20
CA VAL A 106 3.68 8.90 9.41
C VAL A 106 2.87 10.16 9.65
N GLY A 107 2.28 10.28 10.83
CA GLY A 107 1.57 11.49 11.25
C GLY A 107 2.46 12.38 12.08
N PHE A 108 2.58 13.63 11.66
CA PHE A 108 3.32 14.68 12.36
C PHE A 108 2.34 15.69 12.97
N LEU A 109 2.68 16.18 14.15
CA LEU A 109 2.07 17.34 14.77
C LEU A 109 2.64 18.64 14.13
N PRO A 110 2.00 19.80 14.35
CA PRO A 110 2.45 21.08 13.77
C PRO A 110 3.86 21.50 14.17
N ASP A 111 4.39 20.96 15.28
CA ASP A 111 5.75 21.17 15.80
C ASP A 111 6.79 20.20 15.17
N GLY A 112 6.37 19.32 14.25
CA GLY A 112 7.22 18.30 13.63
C GLY A 112 7.40 17.04 14.47
N THR A 113 6.77 16.95 15.65
CA THR A 113 6.81 15.74 16.48
C THR A 113 5.99 14.63 15.82
N ILE A 114 6.53 13.40 15.82
CA ILE A 114 5.80 12.23 15.33
C ILE A 114 4.68 11.89 16.31
N ASN A 115 3.43 12.08 15.87
CA ASN A 115 2.25 11.68 16.63
C ASN A 115 2.10 10.16 16.63
N ASN A 116 2.13 9.55 15.44
CA ASN A 116 1.98 8.11 15.29
C ASN A 116 2.42 7.62 13.90
N THR A 117 2.55 6.30 13.75
CA THR A 117 2.88 5.65 12.47
C THR A 117 1.87 4.55 12.12
N ALA A 118 1.69 4.25 10.84
CA ALA A 118 0.81 3.17 10.40
C ALA A 118 1.37 2.47 9.16
N VAL A 119 1.37 1.14 9.16
CA VAL A 119 1.84 0.34 8.02
C VAL A 119 0.69 0.12 7.04
N LEU A 120 0.79 0.69 5.84
CA LEU A 120 -0.23 0.62 4.79
C LEU A 120 -0.15 -0.69 4.02
N ALA A 121 1.04 -1.10 3.59
CA ALA A 121 1.26 -2.33 2.84
C ALA A 121 2.70 -2.80 3.02
N HIS A 122 2.88 -4.11 3.05
CA HIS A 122 4.19 -4.78 3.00
C HIS A 122 3.95 -6.22 2.53
N SER A 123 4.97 -6.81 1.93
CA SER A 123 4.99 -8.22 1.53
C SER A 123 5.97 -9.07 2.35
N GLU A 124 6.44 -8.53 3.48
CA GLU A 124 7.36 -9.21 4.39
C GLU A 124 6.83 -10.54 4.97
N THR A 125 7.77 -11.43 5.26
CA THR A 125 7.51 -12.76 5.82
C THR A 125 6.70 -12.69 7.13
N PRO A 126 5.62 -13.48 7.27
CA PRO A 126 4.88 -13.61 8.52
C PRO A 126 5.80 -14.01 9.69
N GLY A 127 5.62 -13.37 10.85
CA GLY A 127 6.38 -13.69 12.06
C GLY A 127 7.76 -13.03 12.22
N LEU A 128 8.41 -12.60 11.12
CA LEU A 128 9.63 -11.80 11.17
C LEU A 128 9.32 -10.32 10.91
N GLY A 129 9.15 -9.93 9.64
CA GLY A 129 8.94 -8.53 9.27
C GLY A 129 7.58 -7.97 9.70
N THR A 130 6.58 -8.83 9.92
CA THR A 130 5.25 -8.41 10.41
C THR A 130 5.32 -7.76 11.82
N LYS A 131 6.40 -7.96 12.57
CA LYS A 131 6.64 -7.33 13.88
C LYS A 131 6.62 -5.79 13.82
N MET A 132 6.85 -5.19 12.65
CA MET A 132 6.72 -3.73 12.45
C MET A 132 5.32 -3.19 12.80
N LYS A 133 4.28 -4.03 12.75
CA LYS A 133 2.90 -3.65 13.11
C LYS A 133 2.62 -3.73 14.61
N THR A 134 3.52 -4.30 15.40
CA THR A 134 3.30 -4.47 16.83
C THR A 134 3.47 -3.14 17.57
N HIS A 135 2.65 -2.93 18.60
CA HIS A 135 2.72 -1.75 19.48
C HIS A 135 4.13 -1.48 19.99
N LYS A 136 4.82 -2.53 20.46
CA LYS A 136 6.20 -2.43 20.97
C LYS A 136 7.18 -1.75 19.99
N PHE A 137 7.04 -2.01 18.69
CA PHE A 137 7.89 -1.38 17.67
C PHE A 137 7.31 -0.04 17.19
N LYS A 138 6.00 0.04 17.00
CA LYS A 138 5.34 1.22 16.46
C LYS A 138 5.43 2.43 17.42
N ASP A 139 5.24 2.17 18.71
CA ASP A 139 5.10 3.21 19.72
C ASP A 139 6.45 3.83 20.11
N GLN A 140 7.58 3.20 19.74
CA GLN A 140 8.93 3.74 19.99
C GLN A 140 9.21 5.07 19.25
N PHE A 141 8.45 5.33 18.18
CA PHE A 141 8.58 6.54 17.37
C PHE A 141 7.63 7.66 17.83
N MET A 142 6.62 7.33 18.66
CA MET A 142 5.68 8.34 19.16
C MET A 142 6.40 9.33 20.06
N GLY A 143 6.19 10.63 19.82
CA GLY A 143 6.80 11.72 20.58
C GLY A 143 8.25 12.02 20.19
N LYS A 144 8.82 11.37 19.18
CA LYS A 144 10.16 11.71 18.65
C LYS A 144 10.07 12.87 17.66
N ASN A 145 11.03 13.78 17.72
CA ASN A 145 11.18 14.84 16.72
C ASN A 145 12.37 14.51 15.81
N PRO A 146 12.18 14.37 14.48
CA PRO A 146 13.27 14.06 13.54
C PRO A 146 14.34 15.16 13.44
N SER A 147 14.05 16.37 13.93
CA SER A 147 14.96 17.51 13.88
C SER A 147 15.92 17.58 15.08
N SER A 148 15.77 16.69 16.07
CA SER A 148 16.60 16.61 17.28
C SER A 148 17.49 15.39 17.31
#